data_AF-V4TVD0-F1
#
_entry.id   AF-V4TVD0-F1
#
_cell.length_a   1.000
_cell.length_b   1.000
_cell.length_c   1.000
_cell.angle_alpha   90.00
_cell.angle_beta   90.00
_cell.angle_gamma   90.00
#
_symmetry.space_group_name_H-M   'P 1'
#
loop_
_entity.id
_entity.type
_entity.pdbx_description
1 polymer ?
#
loop_
_entity_poly.entity_id
_entity_poly.type
_entity_poly.pdbx_seq_one_letter_code
_entity_poly.pdbx_strand_id
1 'polypeptide(L)'
;MKLPAQQLFYPSILNYVCFTPSIFPKMPSSPTRRKPRNCLWIPILLCLFNELSFAEAESSTILLPSQQHNADSVSTTFSAHCPAPDPSLNYRPVIGILSHPGDGASGRLSNATNASYIAASYVKFVESGGARVIPLIFNEPEEILFEKLELVNGILYPGGWAKNGLYYDIVEKIFKKILEKNDAGDHFPVYAICLGFELLSMIVSEDRNILETFDGANQASTLQFVKNINIEGTLFQRFPPELLKKLSTDCLVMQNHHYGISPERMQANQELAKFFKILTTSMDEYNKVQK
;
A
#
# COMPACT_ATOMS: atom_id res chain seq x y z
N MET A 1 -16.97 -24.11 10.81
CA MET A 1 -18.20 -23.88 10.02
C MET A 1 -17.78 -23.06 8.82
N LYS A 2 -17.75 -23.67 7.62
CA LYS A 2 -17.23 -23.08 6.38
C LYS A 2 -18.38 -22.42 5.61
N LEU A 3 -18.21 -21.18 5.17
CA LEU A 3 -19.08 -20.50 4.20
C LEU A 3 -18.33 -20.40 2.85
N PRO A 4 -19.00 -20.64 1.70
CA PRO A 4 -18.36 -20.70 0.40
C PRO A 4 -18.32 -19.33 -0.32
N ALA A 5 -17.48 -19.29 -1.35
CA ALA A 5 -16.98 -18.17 -2.12
C ALA A 5 -17.99 -17.52 -3.10
N GLN A 6 -17.70 -16.28 -3.52
CA GLN A 6 -17.45 -15.87 -4.92
C GLN A 6 -17.45 -14.33 -5.05
N GLN A 7 -16.32 -13.74 -5.43
CA GLN A 7 -16.18 -13.04 -6.72
C GLN A 7 -14.70 -12.74 -6.99
N LEU A 8 -14.18 -13.37 -8.03
CA LEU A 8 -12.85 -13.19 -8.60
C LEU A 8 -12.88 -11.97 -9.51
N PHE A 9 -12.07 -10.95 -9.21
CA PHE A 9 -11.55 -10.00 -10.19
C PHE A 9 -10.12 -9.65 -9.81
N TYR A 10 -9.18 -10.04 -10.68
CA TYR A 10 -7.76 -9.69 -10.59
C TYR A 10 -7.55 -8.24 -11.01
N PRO A 11 -6.88 -7.43 -10.17
CA PRO A 11 -5.75 -6.67 -10.68
C PRO A 11 -4.52 -6.91 -9.81
N SER A 12 -3.46 -7.38 -10.46
CA SER A 12 -2.16 -7.71 -9.90
C SER A 12 -1.41 -6.46 -9.42
N ILE A 13 -1.60 -6.02 -8.19
CA ILE A 13 -0.68 -5.10 -7.50
C ILE A 13 -0.61 -5.50 -6.01
N LEU A 14 0.55 -6.00 -5.58
CA LEU A 14 0.77 -6.55 -4.24
C LEU A 14 1.93 -5.86 -3.53
N ASN A 15 1.65 -5.04 -2.50
CA ASN A 15 2.60 -4.50 -1.51
C ASN A 15 1.85 -3.83 -0.34
N TYR A 16 1.80 -4.43 0.87
CA TYR A 16 0.87 -4.06 1.96
C TYR A 16 1.45 -4.17 3.41
N VAL A 17 1.20 -3.17 4.28
CA VAL A 17 1.47 -3.19 5.76
C VAL A 17 0.47 -2.28 6.55
N CYS A 18 0.03 -2.63 7.78
CA CYS A 18 -0.86 -1.85 8.70
C CYS A 18 -0.46 -2.02 10.21
N PHE A 19 -0.65 -1.01 11.09
CA PHE A 19 -0.22 -0.97 12.53
C PHE A 19 -1.20 -0.28 13.53
N THR A 20 -0.97 -0.52 14.84
CA THR A 20 -1.59 0.09 16.06
C THR A 20 -0.52 0.57 17.09
N PRO A 21 -0.66 1.68 17.86
CA PRO A 21 0.44 2.29 18.63
C PRO A 21 0.31 2.35 20.17
N SER A 22 1.40 2.75 20.87
CA SER A 22 1.48 3.16 22.30
C SER A 22 2.72 4.06 22.58
N ILE A 23 2.68 4.89 23.66
CA ILE A 23 3.23 6.27 23.86
C ILE A 23 4.65 6.43 24.52
N PHE A 24 5.37 7.55 24.25
CA PHE A 24 6.77 7.91 24.63
C PHE A 24 7.01 9.32 25.25
N PRO A 25 8.24 9.61 25.77
CA PRO A 25 8.88 10.94 25.63
C PRO A 25 10.45 11.02 25.43
N LYS A 26 10.87 11.59 24.28
CA LYS A 26 11.89 12.63 23.85
C LYS A 26 13.36 12.86 24.34
N MET A 27 14.22 13.15 23.32
CA MET A 27 15.34 14.17 23.15
C MET A 27 16.85 13.77 23.33
N PRO A 28 17.87 14.45 22.70
CA PRO A 28 18.06 14.91 21.29
C PRO A 28 19.54 14.90 20.70
N SER A 29 19.67 14.85 19.34
CA SER A 29 20.62 15.58 18.40
C SER A 29 22.17 15.32 18.42
N SER A 30 23.02 15.43 17.37
CA SER A 30 23.02 15.70 15.90
C SER A 30 24.51 15.66 15.36
N PRO A 31 24.93 16.17 14.16
CA PRO A 31 25.12 15.42 12.89
C PRO A 31 26.51 15.61 12.18
N THR A 32 26.80 14.93 11.04
CA THR A 32 26.93 15.43 9.62
C THR A 32 28.00 14.60 8.87
N ARG A 33 28.24 14.56 7.54
CA ARG A 33 27.50 14.55 6.24
C ARG A 33 28.60 14.46 5.13
N ARG A 34 28.38 13.79 3.97
CA ARG A 34 28.72 14.25 2.57
C ARG A 34 28.51 13.16 1.47
N LYS A 35 28.14 13.63 0.26
CA LYS A 35 27.81 12.92 -1.01
C LYS A 35 28.98 12.88 -2.02
N PRO A 36 28.89 12.15 -3.15
CA PRO A 36 28.71 12.79 -4.49
C PRO A 36 27.88 11.96 -5.54
N ARG A 37 27.06 12.59 -6.41
CA ARG A 37 27.14 12.85 -7.90
C ARG A 37 26.85 11.67 -8.87
N ASN A 38 25.85 11.88 -9.75
CA ASN A 38 25.35 11.01 -10.84
C ASN A 38 25.88 11.40 -12.24
N CYS A 39 25.84 10.45 -13.18
CA CYS A 39 25.86 10.65 -14.64
C CYS A 39 24.75 9.80 -15.31
N LEU A 40 24.10 10.36 -16.35
CA LEU A 40 22.94 9.85 -17.09
C LEU A 40 23.34 9.45 -18.53
N TRP A 41 22.82 8.34 -19.06
CA TRP A 41 22.76 8.03 -20.50
C TRP A 41 21.42 7.33 -20.82
N ILE A 42 20.72 7.79 -21.86
CA ILE A 42 19.46 7.25 -22.39
C ILE A 42 19.68 6.83 -23.85
N PRO A 43 19.11 5.71 -24.31
CA PRO A 43 18.74 5.57 -25.72
C PRO A 43 17.24 5.32 -25.94
N ILE A 44 16.83 5.81 -27.10
CA ILE A 44 15.50 5.89 -27.71
C ILE A 44 15.06 4.52 -28.23
N LEU A 45 13.78 4.15 -28.05
CA LEU A 45 13.16 2.99 -28.71
C LEU A 45 11.88 3.41 -29.44
N LEU A 46 11.89 3.26 -30.77
CA LEU A 46 10.74 3.37 -31.68
C LEU A 46 10.02 2.01 -31.74
N CYS A 47 8.73 1.99 -31.42
CA CYS A 47 7.87 0.83 -31.68
C CYS A 47 6.79 1.20 -32.71
N LEU A 48 6.86 0.55 -33.87
CA LEU A 48 5.83 0.47 -34.89
C LEU A 48 4.74 -0.52 -34.42
N PHE A 49 3.49 -0.09 -34.37
CA PHE A 49 2.34 -0.99 -34.21
C PHE A 49 1.64 -1.13 -35.57
N ASN A 50 1.69 -2.33 -36.15
CA ASN A 50 0.83 -2.73 -37.26
C ASN A 50 -0.41 -3.44 -36.69
N GLU A 51 -1.58 -3.00 -37.19
CA GLU A 51 -2.79 -3.79 -37.50
C GLU A 51 -3.41 -4.63 -36.37
N LEU A 52 -4.45 -4.08 -35.73
CA LEU A 52 -5.44 -4.85 -34.98
C LEU A 52 -6.63 -5.17 -35.90
N SER A 53 -6.73 -6.41 -36.36
CA SER A 53 -7.95 -6.93 -36.98
C SER A 53 -9.05 -7.06 -35.93
N PHE A 54 -10.19 -6.41 -36.17
CA PHE A 54 -11.41 -6.60 -35.38
C PHE A 54 -11.97 -8.00 -35.64
N ALA A 55 -11.97 -8.86 -34.61
CA ALA A 55 -12.73 -10.10 -34.60
C ALA A 55 -14.12 -9.83 -33.98
N GLU A 56 -15.15 -10.15 -34.73
CA GLU A 56 -16.56 -10.02 -34.38
C GLU A 56 -16.92 -11.10 -33.33
N ALA A 57 -17.45 -10.69 -32.17
CA ALA A 57 -17.81 -11.60 -31.09
C ALA A 57 -19.21 -12.18 -31.31
N GLU A 58 -19.30 -13.50 -31.50
CA GLU A 58 -20.57 -14.22 -31.52
C GLU A 58 -21.28 -14.11 -30.15
N SER A 59 -22.59 -13.85 -30.21
CA SER A 59 -23.46 -13.69 -29.04
C SER A 59 -23.64 -15.02 -28.31
N SER A 60 -22.82 -15.25 -27.29
CA SER A 60 -22.99 -16.36 -26.35
C SER A 60 -23.80 -15.86 -25.15
N THR A 61 -25.00 -16.39 -24.97
CA THR A 61 -25.84 -16.12 -23.79
C THR A 61 -25.11 -16.55 -22.53
N ILE A 62 -24.67 -15.59 -21.72
CA ILE A 62 -24.04 -15.85 -20.42
C ILE A 62 -25.12 -16.36 -19.46
N LEU A 63 -25.10 -17.66 -19.17
CA LEU A 63 -25.96 -18.26 -18.15
C LEU A 63 -25.32 -18.08 -16.78
N LEU A 64 -26.11 -17.62 -15.82
CA LEU A 64 -25.69 -17.49 -14.41
C LEU A 64 -25.59 -18.88 -13.76
N PRO A 65 -24.70 -19.10 -12.76
CA PRO A 65 -24.55 -20.38 -12.07
C PRO A 65 -25.85 -20.95 -11.49
N SER A 66 -26.86 -20.11 -11.23
CA SER A 66 -28.20 -20.52 -10.78
C SER A 66 -29.04 -21.23 -11.86
N GLN A 67 -28.64 -21.15 -13.14
CA GLN A 67 -29.38 -21.71 -14.27
C GLN A 67 -28.83 -23.08 -14.72
N GLN A 68 -27.76 -23.58 -14.08
CA GLN A 68 -27.03 -24.77 -14.54
C GLN A 68 -27.38 -26.06 -13.79
N HIS A 69 -28.31 -26.00 -12.82
CA HIS A 69 -28.78 -27.17 -12.09
C HIS A 69 -30.28 -27.35 -12.28
N ASN A 70 -30.68 -28.26 -13.18
CA ASN A 70 -31.99 -28.89 -13.18
C ASN A 70 -31.97 -30.20 -13.96
N ALA A 71 -31.51 -31.26 -13.30
CA ALA A 71 -31.98 -32.64 -13.44
C ALA A 71 -31.24 -33.47 -12.38
N ASP A 72 -31.77 -33.46 -11.17
CA ASP A 72 -31.94 -34.65 -10.33
C ASP A 72 -32.30 -34.23 -8.90
N SER A 73 -33.43 -34.76 -8.47
CA SER A 73 -34.17 -34.44 -7.27
C SER A 73 -33.43 -34.79 -5.98
N VAL A 74 -33.01 -33.78 -5.22
CA VAL A 74 -32.93 -33.83 -3.76
C VAL A 74 -33.53 -32.55 -3.22
N SER A 75 -34.66 -32.68 -2.52
CA SER A 75 -35.32 -31.59 -1.80
C SER A 75 -34.48 -31.22 -0.58
N THR A 76 -33.49 -30.37 -0.78
CA THR A 76 -32.92 -29.53 0.28
C THR A 76 -33.44 -28.13 0.05
N THR A 77 -34.37 -27.69 0.90
CA THR A 77 -34.75 -26.29 1.02
C THR A 77 -33.52 -25.49 1.44
N PHE A 78 -32.71 -25.07 0.46
CA PHE A 78 -31.73 -24.01 0.66
C PHE A 78 -32.52 -22.73 0.91
N SER A 79 -32.78 -22.49 2.18
CA SER A 79 -33.25 -21.21 2.67
C SER A 79 -32.16 -20.18 2.33
N ALA A 80 -32.28 -19.55 1.16
CA ALA A 80 -31.40 -18.50 0.69
C ALA A 80 -31.66 -17.22 1.49
N HIS A 81 -31.34 -17.26 2.77
CA HIS A 81 -31.32 -16.07 3.61
C HIS A 81 -29.96 -15.44 3.42
N CYS A 82 -29.92 -14.33 2.66
CA CYS A 82 -28.80 -13.41 2.74
C CYS A 82 -28.75 -12.89 4.19
N PRO A 83 -27.70 -13.19 4.98
CA PRO A 83 -27.59 -12.67 6.33
C PRO A 83 -27.60 -11.14 6.28
N ALA A 84 -28.32 -10.51 7.22
CA ALA A 84 -28.32 -9.06 7.34
C ALA A 84 -26.88 -8.58 7.62
N PRO A 85 -26.45 -7.43 7.05
CA PRO A 85 -25.15 -6.86 7.36
C PRO A 85 -25.02 -6.57 8.86
N ASP A 86 -23.83 -6.79 9.40
CA ASP A 86 -23.50 -6.48 10.79
C ASP A 86 -23.57 -4.96 11.01
N PRO A 87 -24.49 -4.46 11.86
CA PRO A 87 -24.67 -3.03 12.05
C PRO A 87 -23.45 -2.34 12.70
N SER A 88 -22.50 -3.10 13.27
CA SER A 88 -21.26 -2.55 13.83
C SER A 88 -20.20 -2.24 12.78
N LEU A 89 -20.39 -2.67 11.52
CA LEU A 89 -19.42 -2.50 10.43
C LEU A 89 -19.79 -1.38 9.46
N ASN A 90 -18.77 -0.67 8.97
CA ASN A 90 -18.91 0.29 7.88
C ASN A 90 -18.71 -0.40 6.51
N TYR A 91 -19.80 -0.63 5.79
CA TYR A 91 -19.80 -1.25 4.45
C TYR A 91 -19.54 -0.28 3.29
N ARG A 92 -19.36 1.02 3.57
CA ARG A 92 -19.11 2.04 2.53
C ARG A 92 -17.88 2.88 2.89
N PRO A 93 -16.73 2.23 3.17
CA PRO A 93 -15.55 2.92 3.66
C PRO A 93 -15.07 3.97 2.65
N VAL A 94 -14.52 5.04 3.19
CA VAL A 94 -13.86 6.12 2.45
C VAL A 94 -12.41 6.15 2.91
N ILE A 95 -11.46 6.11 1.99
CA ILE A 95 -10.03 6.12 2.30
C ILE A 95 -9.43 7.41 1.76
N GLY A 96 -8.70 8.12 2.62
CA GLY A 96 -7.89 9.26 2.22
C GLY A 96 -6.65 8.80 1.46
N ILE A 97 -6.30 9.45 0.36
CA ILE A 97 -4.99 9.26 -0.28
C ILE A 97 -4.25 10.60 -0.26
N LEU A 98 -3.07 10.63 0.37
CA LEU A 98 -2.25 11.84 0.42
C LEU A 98 -1.65 12.14 -0.96
N SER A 99 -1.84 13.36 -1.47
CA SER A 99 -1.23 13.81 -2.73
C SER A 99 0.26 14.04 -2.56
N HIS A 100 1.03 13.80 -3.62
CA HIS A 100 2.48 13.96 -3.64
C HIS A 100 2.89 15.27 -4.34
N PRO A 101 4.01 15.91 -3.96
CA PRO A 101 4.51 17.11 -4.63
C PRO A 101 4.83 16.88 -6.12
N GLY A 102 4.52 17.90 -6.93
CA GLY A 102 4.74 17.92 -8.37
C GLY A 102 3.50 17.57 -9.17
N ASP A 103 3.67 17.46 -10.49
CA ASP A 103 2.59 17.20 -11.44
C ASP A 103 2.44 15.71 -11.82
N GLY A 104 3.26 14.84 -11.23
CA GLY A 104 3.31 13.42 -11.57
C GLY A 104 3.86 13.11 -12.97
N ALA A 105 4.39 14.12 -13.66
CA ALA A 105 4.84 14.02 -15.04
C ALA A 105 6.16 14.77 -15.30
N SER A 106 6.97 14.97 -14.25
CA SER A 106 8.28 15.62 -14.30
C SER A 106 8.24 17.02 -14.92
N GLY A 107 7.19 17.80 -14.62
CA GLY A 107 6.99 19.17 -15.12
C GLY A 107 6.32 19.27 -16.49
N ARG A 108 5.99 18.14 -17.12
CA ARG A 108 5.37 18.11 -18.46
C ARG A 108 3.91 18.58 -18.45
N LEU A 109 3.20 18.43 -17.35
CA LEU A 109 1.80 18.87 -17.20
C LEU A 109 1.72 20.22 -16.49
N SER A 110 2.57 20.46 -15.49
CA SER A 110 2.64 21.74 -14.78
C SER A 110 4.00 21.93 -14.14
N ASN A 111 4.54 23.14 -14.25
CA ASN A 111 5.75 23.58 -13.55
C ASN A 111 5.43 24.40 -12.29
N ALA A 112 4.16 24.43 -11.86
CA ALA A 112 3.78 25.16 -10.66
C ALA A 112 4.41 24.51 -9.42
N THR A 113 5.07 25.30 -8.58
CA THR A 113 5.74 24.82 -7.36
C THR A 113 4.78 24.28 -6.31
N ASN A 114 3.49 24.67 -6.40
CA ASN A 114 2.40 24.18 -5.57
C ASN A 114 1.58 23.06 -6.25
N ALA A 115 2.02 22.53 -7.40
CA ALA A 115 1.37 21.37 -7.99
C ALA A 115 1.46 20.15 -7.05
N SER A 116 0.37 19.38 -7.00
CA SER A 116 0.34 18.08 -6.35
C SER A 116 -0.43 17.08 -7.22
N TYR A 117 -0.15 15.79 -7.05
CA TYR A 117 -0.80 14.74 -7.81
C TYR A 117 -1.05 13.49 -6.97
N ILE A 118 -1.99 12.66 -7.42
CA ILE A 118 -2.15 11.28 -6.95
C ILE A 118 -2.08 10.39 -8.19
N ALA A 119 -1.17 9.41 -8.21
CA ALA A 119 -1.14 8.46 -9.31
C ALA A 119 -2.44 7.64 -9.32
N ALA A 120 -3.09 7.56 -10.48
CA ALA A 120 -4.38 6.88 -10.64
C ALA A 120 -4.34 5.40 -10.23
N SER A 121 -3.17 4.76 -10.25
CA SER A 121 -2.98 3.39 -9.76
C SER A 121 -3.35 3.24 -8.28
N TYR A 122 -3.04 4.22 -7.42
CA TYR A 122 -3.43 4.17 -6.00
C TYR A 122 -4.94 4.32 -5.80
N VAL A 123 -5.59 5.14 -6.63
CA VAL A 123 -7.06 5.29 -6.61
C VAL A 123 -7.72 3.97 -6.99
N LYS A 124 -7.33 3.39 -8.12
CA LYS A 124 -7.83 2.09 -8.59
C LYS A 124 -7.57 0.97 -7.59
N PHE A 125 -6.42 1.02 -6.92
CA PHE A 125 -6.08 0.08 -5.87
C PHE A 125 -7.08 0.15 -4.71
N VAL A 126 -7.38 1.35 -4.18
CA VAL A 126 -8.38 1.52 -3.12
C VAL A 126 -9.79 1.14 -3.57
N GLU A 127 -10.19 1.55 -4.78
CA GLU A 127 -11.50 1.23 -5.35
C GLU A 127 -11.70 -0.28 -5.57
N SER A 128 -10.65 -1.00 -5.97
CA SER A 128 -10.69 -2.47 -6.09
C SER A 128 -10.91 -3.17 -4.75
N GLY A 129 -10.58 -2.51 -3.63
CA GLY A 129 -10.89 -2.96 -2.27
C GLY A 129 -12.33 -2.66 -1.83
N GLY A 130 -13.16 -2.07 -2.70
CA GLY A 130 -14.56 -1.71 -2.39
C GLY A 130 -14.71 -0.39 -1.63
N ALA A 131 -13.67 0.44 -1.56
CA ALA A 131 -13.70 1.73 -0.89
C ALA A 131 -13.81 2.91 -1.87
N ARG A 132 -14.30 4.05 -1.38
CA ARG A 132 -14.25 5.33 -2.11
C ARG A 132 -12.99 6.09 -1.70
N VAL A 133 -12.54 7.00 -2.56
CA VAL A 133 -11.34 7.81 -2.31
C VAL A 133 -11.70 9.28 -2.07
N ILE A 134 -11.08 9.88 -1.06
CA ILE A 134 -10.97 11.34 -0.92
C ILE A 134 -9.50 11.75 -1.06
N PRO A 135 -9.16 12.72 -1.92
CA PRO A 135 -7.81 13.25 -1.99
C PRO A 135 -7.52 14.14 -0.78
N LEU A 136 -6.44 13.84 -0.07
CA LEU A 136 -5.87 14.68 0.98
C LEU A 136 -4.73 15.48 0.35
N ILE A 137 -4.88 16.79 0.19
CA ILE A 137 -3.91 17.58 -0.58
C ILE A 137 -2.81 18.06 0.36
N PHE A 138 -1.57 17.58 0.18
CA PHE A 138 -0.52 17.80 1.19
C PHE A 138 -0.19 19.28 1.46
N ASN A 139 -0.45 20.17 0.51
CA ASN A 139 -0.15 21.60 0.58
C ASN A 139 -1.39 22.50 0.63
N GLU A 140 -2.55 21.95 1.00
CA GLU A 140 -3.71 22.77 1.35
C GLU A 140 -3.60 23.30 2.79
N PRO A 141 -4.42 24.29 3.20
CA PRO A 141 -4.45 24.75 4.58
C PRO A 141 -4.67 23.59 5.54
N GLU A 142 -3.91 23.54 6.64
CA GLU A 142 -3.93 22.41 7.57
C GLU A 142 -5.32 22.18 8.16
N GLU A 143 -6.08 23.25 8.40
CA GLU A 143 -7.45 23.19 8.88
C GLU A 143 -8.34 22.36 7.94
N ILE A 144 -8.26 22.64 6.63
CA ILE A 144 -9.02 21.92 5.60
C ILE A 144 -8.55 20.47 5.45
N LEU A 145 -7.23 20.25 5.49
CA LEU A 145 -6.64 18.91 5.42
C LEU A 145 -7.11 18.04 6.58
N PHE A 146 -7.11 18.58 7.80
CA PHE A 146 -7.52 17.85 8.99
C PHE A 146 -9.04 17.69 9.10
N GLU A 147 -9.84 18.62 8.56
CA GLU A 147 -11.28 18.42 8.38
C GLU A 147 -11.55 17.22 7.46
N LYS A 148 -10.85 17.13 6.32
CA LYS A 148 -10.98 15.98 5.41
C LYS A 148 -10.54 14.68 6.06
N LEU A 149 -9.51 14.71 6.91
CA LEU A 149 -9.04 13.53 7.64
C LEU A 149 -10.14 12.95 8.55
N GLU A 150 -11.00 13.79 9.14
CA GLU A 150 -12.15 13.32 9.94
C GLU A 150 -13.26 12.67 9.10
N LEU A 151 -13.29 12.90 7.79
CA LEU A 151 -14.31 12.35 6.88
C LEU A 151 -13.96 10.96 6.34
N VAL A 152 -12.73 10.50 6.54
CA VAL A 152 -12.24 9.22 6.02
C VAL A 152 -12.12 8.19 7.14
N ASN A 153 -12.14 6.91 6.76
CA ASN A 153 -12.06 5.76 7.65
C ASN A 153 -10.66 5.13 7.69
N GLY A 154 -9.68 5.74 7.04
CA GLY A 154 -8.32 5.24 6.89
C GLY A 154 -7.54 6.08 5.89
N ILE A 155 -6.22 5.90 5.85
CA ILE A 155 -5.35 6.64 4.93
C ILE A 155 -4.36 5.72 4.20
N LEU A 156 -4.10 6.07 2.94
CA LEU A 156 -3.00 5.54 2.14
C LEU A 156 -1.90 6.60 1.95
N TYR A 157 -0.67 6.28 2.36
CA TYR A 157 0.53 7.01 2.02
C TYR A 157 1.19 6.39 0.77
N PRO A 158 1.19 7.07 -0.38
CA PRO A 158 1.72 6.50 -1.62
C PRO A 158 3.25 6.54 -1.66
N GLY A 159 3.80 5.86 -2.67
CA GLY A 159 5.20 6.02 -3.08
C GLY A 159 5.47 7.41 -3.69
N GLY A 160 6.75 7.75 -3.85
CA GLY A 160 7.18 9.04 -4.37
C GLY A 160 8.65 9.31 -4.08
N TRP A 161 9.06 10.59 -4.10
CA TRP A 161 10.46 10.99 -3.90
C TRP A 161 10.67 11.98 -2.73
N ALA A 162 9.65 12.73 -2.33
CA ALA A 162 9.77 13.80 -1.35
C ALA A 162 9.96 13.27 0.08
N LYS A 163 11.22 13.17 0.54
CA LYS A 163 11.57 12.73 1.91
C LYS A 163 11.73 13.85 2.94
N ASN A 164 11.59 15.12 2.53
CA ASN A 164 11.89 16.28 3.37
C ASN A 164 10.94 17.45 3.07
N GLY A 165 10.99 18.49 3.92
CA GLY A 165 10.20 19.70 3.77
C GLY A 165 8.73 19.49 4.09
N LEU A 166 7.87 20.35 3.54
CA LEU A 166 6.44 20.39 3.86
C LEU A 166 5.75 19.02 3.77
N TYR A 167 6.07 18.21 2.74
CA TYR A 167 5.46 16.90 2.59
C TYR A 167 5.79 15.95 3.77
N TYR A 168 7.05 15.91 4.21
CA TYR A 168 7.44 15.13 5.39
C TYR A 168 6.70 15.62 6.63
N ASP A 169 6.68 16.94 6.83
CA ASP A 169 6.08 17.57 8.01
C ASP A 169 4.57 17.26 8.08
N ILE A 170 3.87 17.24 6.94
CA ILE A 170 2.45 16.90 6.85
C ILE A 170 2.20 15.42 7.10
N VAL A 171 3.02 14.52 6.54
CA VAL A 171 2.94 13.08 6.83
C VAL A 171 3.12 12.83 8.33
N GLU A 172 4.10 13.49 8.96
CA GLU A 172 4.34 13.40 10.40
C GLU A 172 3.15 13.89 11.22
N LYS A 173 2.57 15.04 10.88
CA LYS A 173 1.40 15.59 11.60
C LYS A 173 0.16 14.70 11.45
N ILE A 174 -0.15 14.24 10.23
CA ILE A 174 -1.28 13.32 10.00
C ILE A 174 -1.07 12.03 10.77
N PHE A 175 0.14 11.44 10.69
CA PHE A 175 0.43 10.19 11.37
C PHE A 175 0.27 10.33 12.89
N LYS A 176 0.82 11.39 13.51
CA LYS A 176 0.64 11.65 14.95
C LYS A 176 -0.83 11.76 15.35
N LYS A 177 -1.65 12.48 14.59
CA LYS A 177 -3.10 12.58 14.86
C LYS A 177 -3.80 11.23 14.74
N ILE A 178 -3.36 10.37 13.83
CA ILE A 178 -3.87 9.00 13.71
C ILE A 178 -3.43 8.13 14.89
N LEU A 179 -2.20 8.29 15.40
CA LEU A 179 -1.77 7.59 16.61
C LEU A 179 -2.67 7.98 17.79
N GLU A 180 -2.93 9.27 17.98
CA GLU A 180 -3.83 9.79 19.03
C GLU A 180 -5.24 9.21 18.91
N LYS A 181 -5.80 9.10 17.70
CA LYS A 181 -7.10 8.44 17.44
C LYS A 181 -7.08 6.98 17.87
N ASN A 182 -6.07 6.23 17.44
CA ASN A 182 -5.96 4.80 17.76
C ASN A 182 -5.74 4.58 19.27
N ASP A 183 -4.94 5.41 19.93
CA ASP A 183 -4.72 5.38 21.38
C ASP A 183 -6.01 5.67 22.16
N ALA A 184 -6.90 6.50 21.60
CA ALA A 184 -8.24 6.76 22.13
C ALA A 184 -9.27 5.66 21.83
N GLY A 185 -8.88 4.59 21.12
CA GLY A 185 -9.76 3.49 20.73
C GLY A 185 -10.56 3.72 19.44
N ASP A 186 -10.32 4.82 18.73
CA ASP A 186 -10.86 5.07 17.39
C ASP A 186 -9.94 4.42 16.34
N HIS A 187 -10.29 3.19 15.96
CA HIS A 187 -9.48 2.39 15.03
C HIS A 187 -9.40 3.03 13.65
N PHE A 188 -8.22 3.57 13.33
CA PHE A 188 -7.95 4.26 12.07
C PHE A 188 -6.76 3.62 11.34
N PRO A 189 -7.00 2.76 10.34
CA PRO A 189 -5.94 2.06 9.62
C PRO A 189 -5.08 3.01 8.76
N VAL A 190 -3.77 2.78 8.82
CA VAL A 190 -2.76 3.42 7.97
C VAL A 190 -2.17 2.39 7.05
N TYR A 191 -2.06 2.75 5.78
CA TYR A 191 -1.50 1.90 4.76
C TYR A 191 -0.41 2.64 3.97
N ALA A 192 0.81 2.12 3.97
CA ALA A 192 1.96 2.84 3.47
C ALA A 192 2.75 2.03 2.43
N ILE A 193 3.00 2.62 1.26
CA ILE A 193 3.67 1.97 0.13
C ILE A 193 4.97 2.73 -0.20
N CYS A 194 6.09 2.01 -0.35
CA CYS A 194 7.38 2.55 -0.79
C CYS A 194 7.78 3.78 0.05
N LEU A 195 7.82 4.98 -0.52
CA LEU A 195 8.07 6.23 0.22
C LEU A 195 7.21 6.37 1.48
N GLY A 196 5.93 5.98 1.43
CA GLY A 196 5.08 6.01 2.62
C GLY A 196 5.68 5.19 3.77
N PHE A 197 6.16 3.98 3.48
CA PHE A 197 6.77 3.10 4.48
C PHE A 197 8.13 3.64 4.97
N GLU A 198 8.94 4.20 4.05
CA GLU A 198 10.18 4.88 4.40
C GLU A 198 9.95 6.03 5.39
N LEU A 199 8.95 6.88 5.14
CA LEU A 199 8.62 8.02 5.99
C LEU A 199 8.10 7.58 7.35
N LEU A 200 7.21 6.58 7.41
CA LEU A 200 6.76 6.05 8.69
C LEU A 200 7.91 5.43 9.48
N SER A 201 8.85 4.76 8.82
CA SER A 201 10.05 4.24 9.48
C SER A 201 10.88 5.38 10.09
N MET A 202 11.12 6.46 9.34
CA MET A 202 11.83 7.65 9.84
C MET A 202 11.10 8.34 11.01
N ILE A 203 9.77 8.43 10.94
CA ILE A 203 8.94 9.08 11.96
C ILE A 203 8.92 8.26 13.25
N VAL A 204 8.63 6.96 13.16
CA VAL A 204 8.56 6.06 14.33
C VAL A 204 9.93 5.91 14.97
N SER A 205 10.99 5.80 14.18
CA SER A 205 12.35 5.66 14.72
C SER A 205 12.92 6.95 15.30
N GLU A 206 12.24 8.08 15.10
CA GLU A 206 12.76 9.44 15.33
C GLU A 206 14.15 9.69 14.70
N ASP A 207 14.46 9.00 13.60
CA ASP A 207 15.78 9.03 12.95
C ASP A 207 15.66 9.21 11.43
N ARG A 208 16.05 10.39 10.95
CA ARG A 208 16.04 10.72 9.51
C ARG A 208 17.10 9.96 8.69
N ASN A 209 18.02 9.23 9.33
CA ASN A 209 19.06 8.43 8.71
C ASN A 209 18.88 6.92 8.98
N ILE A 210 17.67 6.49 9.35
CA ILE A 210 17.41 5.08 9.62
C ILE A 210 17.50 4.21 8.36
N LEU A 211 17.21 4.78 7.20
CA LEU A 211 17.16 4.10 5.91
C LEU A 211 18.56 3.80 5.37
N GLU A 212 18.66 2.68 4.67
CA GLU A 212 19.86 2.19 3.99
C GLU A 212 19.66 2.20 2.48
N THR A 213 20.75 2.14 1.72
CA THR A 213 20.70 2.10 0.26
C THR A 213 20.64 0.66 -0.26
N PHE A 214 19.72 0.42 -1.20
CA PHE A 214 19.52 -0.87 -1.86
C PHE A 214 19.40 -0.71 -3.37
N ASP A 215 19.71 -1.77 -4.11
CA ASP A 215 19.52 -1.82 -5.56
C ASP A 215 18.23 -2.57 -5.92
N GLY A 216 17.10 -1.87 -5.75
CA GLY A 216 15.75 -2.39 -5.97
C GLY A 216 14.96 -1.58 -6.98
N ALA A 217 15.62 -0.93 -7.94
CA ALA A 217 14.94 -0.14 -8.96
C ALA A 217 14.44 -1.04 -10.10
N ASN A 218 13.16 -0.94 -10.45
CA ASN A 218 12.54 -1.69 -11.54
C ASN A 218 12.75 -3.22 -11.46
N GLN A 219 12.63 -3.79 -10.27
CA GLN A 219 12.92 -5.20 -10.00
C GLN A 219 11.65 -5.97 -9.62
N ALA A 220 11.32 -7.02 -10.38
CA ALA A 220 10.34 -8.00 -9.93
C ALA A 220 10.98 -8.99 -8.94
N SER A 221 10.35 -9.19 -7.79
CA SER A 221 10.91 -9.89 -6.63
C SER A 221 9.90 -10.85 -5.99
N THR A 222 10.40 -11.70 -5.09
CA THR A 222 9.60 -12.59 -4.22
C THR A 222 9.48 -12.02 -2.80
N LEU A 223 8.52 -12.53 -2.02
CA LEU A 223 8.39 -12.28 -0.59
C LEU A 223 8.84 -13.51 0.22
N GLN A 224 9.86 -13.32 1.03
CA GLN A 224 10.36 -14.30 1.99
C GLN A 224 9.64 -14.12 3.31
N PHE A 225 8.68 -15.00 3.63
CA PHE A 225 8.00 -14.94 4.93
C PHE A 225 8.96 -15.27 6.07
N VAL A 226 8.87 -14.49 7.15
CA VAL A 226 9.67 -14.76 8.35
C VAL A 226 9.31 -16.15 8.91
N LYS A 227 10.33 -16.91 9.31
CA LYS A 227 10.15 -18.27 9.80
C LYS A 227 9.18 -18.30 11.00
N ASN A 228 8.24 -19.25 10.98
CA ASN A 228 7.21 -19.43 12.02
C ASN A 228 6.29 -18.22 12.24
N ILE A 229 6.12 -17.35 11.23
CA ILE A 229 5.21 -16.21 11.33
C ILE A 229 3.76 -16.70 11.48
N ASN A 230 3.06 -16.22 12.52
CA ASN A 230 1.61 -16.37 12.59
C ASN A 230 0.96 -15.34 11.64
N ILE A 231 0.26 -15.83 10.61
CA ILE A 231 -0.46 -15.02 9.63
C ILE A 231 -1.83 -14.57 10.13
N GLU A 232 -2.38 -15.19 11.17
CA GLU A 232 -3.64 -14.78 11.78
C GLU A 232 -3.54 -13.37 12.36
N GLY A 233 -4.57 -12.56 12.15
CA GLY A 233 -4.60 -11.14 12.52
C GLY A 233 -3.73 -10.25 11.63
N THR A 234 -3.00 -10.82 10.66
CA THR A 234 -2.21 -10.05 9.70
C THR A 234 -2.97 -9.85 8.39
N LEU A 235 -2.46 -8.96 7.55
CA LEU A 235 -2.92 -8.80 6.18
C LEU A 235 -3.03 -10.14 5.42
N PHE A 236 -2.05 -11.03 5.59
CA PHE A 236 -1.98 -12.29 4.85
C PHE A 236 -3.03 -13.32 5.29
N GLN A 237 -3.78 -13.07 6.36
CA GLN A 237 -4.80 -14.00 6.86
C GLN A 237 -5.84 -14.36 5.80
N ARG A 238 -6.23 -13.42 4.94
CA ARG A 238 -7.26 -13.63 3.91
C ARG A 238 -6.72 -14.12 2.58
N PHE A 239 -5.41 -14.33 2.47
CA PHE A 239 -4.80 -14.73 1.20
C PHE A 239 -4.98 -16.23 0.98
N PRO A 240 -5.35 -16.65 -0.25
CA PRO A 240 -5.37 -18.07 -0.60
C PRO A 240 -3.99 -18.70 -0.40
N PRO A 241 -3.88 -19.93 0.14
CA PRO A 241 -2.59 -20.59 0.33
C PRO A 241 -1.74 -20.69 -0.95
N GLU A 242 -2.37 -20.88 -2.11
CA GLU A 242 -1.68 -20.90 -3.40
C GLU A 242 -1.03 -19.55 -3.73
N LEU A 243 -1.74 -18.44 -3.45
CA LEU A 243 -1.19 -17.10 -3.65
C LEU A 243 -0.03 -16.82 -2.69
N LEU A 244 -0.14 -17.24 -1.43
CA LEU A 244 0.97 -17.14 -0.46
C LEU A 244 2.20 -17.91 -0.95
N LYS A 245 2.02 -19.11 -1.49
CA LYS A 245 3.11 -19.89 -2.08
C LYS A 245 3.74 -19.16 -3.27
N LYS A 246 2.91 -18.68 -4.21
CA LYS A 246 3.38 -17.94 -5.39
C LYS A 246 4.11 -16.65 -5.03
N LEU A 247 3.65 -15.93 -4.01
CA LEU A 247 4.36 -14.76 -3.50
C LEU A 247 5.80 -15.07 -3.05
N SER A 248 6.06 -16.30 -2.58
CA SER A 248 7.40 -16.73 -2.17
C SER A 248 8.24 -17.37 -3.27
N THR A 249 7.63 -17.87 -4.34
CA THR A 249 8.34 -18.60 -5.40
C THR A 249 8.46 -17.81 -6.70
N ASP A 250 7.51 -16.93 -6.99
CA ASP A 250 7.36 -16.26 -8.28
C ASP A 250 7.64 -14.76 -8.09
N CYS A 251 8.28 -14.12 -9.07
CA CYS A 251 8.59 -12.69 -9.04
C CYS A 251 7.35 -11.83 -9.29
N LEU A 252 6.45 -11.76 -8.31
CA LEU A 252 5.15 -11.06 -8.39
C LEU A 252 5.14 -9.69 -7.72
N VAL A 253 6.20 -9.33 -6.99
CA VAL A 253 6.28 -8.08 -6.22
C VAL A 253 7.26 -7.12 -6.86
N MET A 254 6.77 -5.97 -7.31
CA MET A 254 7.60 -4.92 -7.89
C MET A 254 8.29 -4.11 -6.78
N GLN A 255 9.62 -4.08 -6.82
CA GLN A 255 10.46 -3.12 -6.13
C GLN A 255 10.82 -1.99 -7.09
N ASN A 256 10.67 -0.75 -6.63
CA ASN A 256 11.13 0.40 -7.36
C ASN A 256 11.59 1.49 -6.40
N HIS A 257 12.69 1.22 -5.71
CA HIS A 257 13.23 2.09 -4.67
C HIS A 257 14.76 1.97 -4.57
N HIS A 258 15.38 3.03 -4.06
CA HIS A 258 16.82 3.08 -3.77
C HIS A 258 17.13 3.10 -2.27
N TYR A 259 16.09 3.26 -1.45
CA TYR A 259 16.20 3.32 0.00
C TYR A 259 15.25 2.31 0.61
N GLY A 260 15.65 1.68 1.70
CA GLY A 260 14.85 0.72 2.44
C GLY A 260 15.39 0.58 3.83
N ILE A 261 15.01 -0.49 4.53
CA ILE A 261 15.58 -0.81 5.84
C ILE A 261 15.80 -2.31 5.95
N SER A 262 16.99 -2.72 6.40
CA SER A 262 17.26 -4.13 6.67
C SER A 262 16.51 -4.60 7.92
N PRO A 263 16.15 -5.90 8.00
CA PRO A 263 15.59 -6.47 9.23
C PRO A 263 16.46 -6.22 10.46
N GLU A 264 17.78 -6.27 10.30
CA GLU A 264 18.76 -6.03 11.35
C GLU A 264 18.68 -4.58 11.86
N ARG A 265 18.66 -3.60 10.95
CA ARG A 265 18.52 -2.17 11.28
C ARG A 265 17.18 -1.88 11.94
N MET A 266 16.10 -2.49 11.45
CA MET A 266 14.76 -2.36 12.02
C MET A 266 14.68 -2.94 13.44
N GLN A 267 15.28 -4.11 13.69
CA GLN A 267 15.29 -4.75 15.01
C GLN A 267 16.25 -4.05 16.00
N ALA A 268 17.35 -3.47 15.52
CA ALA A 268 18.32 -2.75 16.35
C ALA A 268 17.76 -1.43 16.89
N ASN A 269 16.80 -0.81 16.19
CA ASN A 269 16.10 0.37 16.68
C ASN A 269 14.91 -0.06 17.56
N GLN A 270 14.95 0.27 18.85
CA GLN A 270 13.94 -0.18 19.82
C GLN A 270 12.52 0.31 19.51
N GLU A 271 12.40 1.50 18.93
CA GLU A 271 11.12 2.12 18.60
C GLU A 271 10.46 1.38 17.44
N LEU A 272 11.24 1.11 16.39
CA LEU A 272 10.80 0.29 15.27
C LEU A 272 10.50 -1.14 15.69
N ALA A 273 11.34 -1.76 16.52
CA ALA A 273 11.14 -3.15 16.95
C ALA A 273 9.88 -3.34 17.80
N LYS A 274 9.48 -2.32 18.59
CA LYS A 274 8.23 -2.33 19.36
C LYS A 274 7.01 -2.08 18.48
N PHE A 275 7.16 -1.18 17.50
CA PHE A 275 6.06 -0.74 16.66
C PHE A 275 5.76 -1.71 15.51
N PHE A 276 6.80 -2.20 14.84
CA PHE A 276 6.72 -3.00 13.63
C PHE A 276 6.91 -4.50 13.90
N LYS A 277 6.03 -5.31 13.31
CA LYS A 277 6.21 -6.76 13.17
C LYS A 277 6.60 -7.10 11.74
N ILE A 278 7.80 -7.63 11.55
CA ILE A 278 8.31 -8.03 10.23
C ILE A 278 7.58 -9.31 9.78
N LEU A 279 6.75 -9.19 8.73
CA LEU A 279 6.04 -10.35 8.14
C LEU A 279 6.82 -11.05 7.01
N THR A 280 7.39 -10.27 6.11
CA THR A 280 8.08 -10.72 4.88
C THR A 280 9.36 -9.94 4.64
N THR A 281 10.37 -10.46 3.97
CA THR A 281 11.50 -9.67 3.45
C THR A 281 11.63 -9.89 1.96
N SER A 282 12.37 -9.02 1.26
CA SER A 282 12.80 -9.26 -0.11
C SER A 282 14.32 -9.14 -0.19
N MET A 283 14.90 -9.60 -1.30
CA MET A 283 16.31 -9.42 -1.59
C MET A 283 16.46 -8.43 -2.75
N ASP A 284 17.43 -7.53 -2.65
CA ASP A 284 17.84 -6.67 -3.77
C ASP A 284 18.65 -7.45 -4.82
N GLU A 285 19.06 -6.82 -5.92
CA GLU A 285 19.82 -7.47 -7.00
C GLU A 285 21.16 -8.08 -6.53
N TYR A 286 21.68 -7.66 -5.39
CA TYR A 286 22.93 -8.14 -4.79
C TYR A 286 22.72 -9.03 -3.56
N ASN A 287 21.51 -9.56 -3.38
CA ASN A 287 21.10 -10.42 -2.26
C ASN A 287 21.12 -9.74 -0.88
N LYS A 288 21.06 -8.40 -0.82
CA LYS A 288 20.84 -7.72 0.46
C LYS A 288 19.38 -7.83 0.85
N VAL A 289 19.14 -8.22 2.09
CA VAL A 289 17.78 -8.42 2.63
C VAL A 289 17.20 -7.09 3.07
N GLN A 290 15.99 -6.79 2.62
CA GLN A 290 15.31 -5.53 2.89
C GLN A 290 13.82 -5.72 3.18
N LYS A 291 13.25 -4.63 3.69
CA LYS A 291 11.84 -4.43 3.95
C LYS A 291 11.28 -3.27 3.15
#